data_AF-A0A7S2TZS9-F1
#
_entry.id   AF-A0A7S2TZS9-F1
#
_cell.length_a   1.000
_cell.length_b   1.000
_cell.length_c   1.000
_cell.angle_alpha   90.00
_cell.angle_beta   90.00
_cell.angle_gamma   90.00
#
_symmetry.space_group_name_H-M   'P 1'
#
loop_
_entity.id
_entity.type
_entity.pdbx_description
1 polymer ?
#
loop_
_entity_poly.entity_id
_entity_poly.type
_entity_poly.pdbx_seq_one_letter_code
_entity_poly.pdbx_strand_id
1 'polypeptide(L)'
;RLRELCATIPIPSARFKRAPSDYYQWTLEQRRDLLGAPHIDYLCKTMIMKNTRTKATDCSDITDSKYYMIVIQYTARMNKDKLTKMIRNQRPEGKRRLSKKGVNMRVASAEEGIMLSGYGHNAVTPVGMAVNVPMLVSHRILKLPY
;
A
#
# COMPACT_ATOMS: atom_id res chain seq x y z
N ARG A 1 18.99 -1.61 6.09
CA ARG A 1 17.98 -2.13 5.14
C ARG A 1 17.31 -1.07 4.25
N LEU A 2 16.28 -0.31 4.69
CA LEU A 2 15.55 0.58 3.75
C LEU A 2 16.42 1.69 3.12
N ARG A 3 17.35 2.25 3.90
CA ARG A 3 18.32 3.23 3.39
C ARG A 3 19.23 2.63 2.31
N GLU A 4 19.79 1.45 2.57
CA GLU A 4 20.61 0.73 1.58
C GLU A 4 19.80 0.42 0.31
N LEU A 5 18.56 -0.05 0.47
CA LEU A 5 17.71 -0.40 -0.67
C LEU A 5 17.28 0.83 -1.49
N CYS A 6 17.04 1.98 -0.86
CA CYS A 6 16.81 3.22 -1.61
C CYS A 6 18.06 3.71 -2.35
N ALA A 7 19.26 3.30 -1.95
CA ALA A 7 20.49 3.61 -2.69
C ALA A 7 20.67 2.75 -3.95
N THR A 8 19.95 1.62 -4.06
CA THR A 8 20.03 0.72 -5.22
C THR A 8 18.89 0.90 -6.23
N ILE A 9 17.88 1.70 -5.89
CA ILE A 9 16.71 1.98 -6.74
C ILE A 9 16.84 3.40 -7.28
N PRO A 10 16.45 3.69 -8.54
CA PRO A 10 16.52 5.03 -9.13
C PRO A 10 15.48 6.00 -8.53
N ILE A 11 15.59 6.27 -7.23
CA ILE A 11 14.80 7.28 -6.52
C ILE A 11 15.67 8.53 -6.42
N PRO A 12 15.28 9.66 -7.03
CA PRO A 12 16.13 10.86 -7.12
C PRO A 12 16.38 11.51 -5.75
N SER A 13 15.49 11.32 -4.78
CA SER A 13 15.70 11.77 -3.41
C SER A 13 14.86 10.96 -2.42
N ALA A 14 15.43 10.68 -1.24
CA ALA A 14 14.72 10.11 -0.11
C ALA A 14 15.28 10.66 1.20
N ARG A 15 14.40 10.99 2.15
CA ARG A 15 14.79 11.44 3.50
C ARG A 15 14.14 10.55 4.54
N PHE A 16 14.96 9.93 5.38
CA PHE A 16 14.50 9.04 6.45
C PHE A 16 14.59 9.71 7.80
N LYS A 17 13.46 9.85 8.49
CA LYS A 17 13.40 10.35 9.87
C LYS A 17 13.09 9.22 10.84
N ARG A 18 13.78 9.20 11.98
CA ARG A 18 13.45 8.29 13.08
C ARG A 18 12.32 8.90 13.88
N ALA A 19 11.25 8.15 14.07
CA ALA A 19 10.11 8.57 14.87
C ALA A 19 10.18 7.96 16.27
N PRO A 20 9.65 8.64 17.30
CA PRO A 20 9.45 8.07 18.62
C PRO A 20 8.57 6.81 18.61
N SER A 21 8.65 5.99 19.66
CA SER A 21 7.89 4.74 19.77
C SER A 21 6.37 4.95 19.82
N ASP A 22 5.92 6.09 20.34
CA ASP A 22 4.53 6.52 20.45
C ASP A 22 4.02 7.27 19.22
N TYR A 23 4.80 7.38 18.14
CA TYR A 23 4.47 8.11 16.91
C TYR A 23 3.06 7.84 16.37
N TYR A 24 2.57 6.60 16.47
CA TYR A 24 1.25 6.22 15.97
C TYR A 24 0.08 6.67 16.88
N GLN A 25 0.36 7.20 18.07
CA GLN A 25 -0.61 7.82 18.97
C GLN A 25 -0.78 9.32 18.70
N TRP A 26 0.15 9.94 17.96
CA TRP A 26 0.14 11.37 17.67
C TRP A 26 -0.93 11.78 16.68
N THR A 27 -1.32 13.06 16.68
CA THR A 27 -2.19 13.64 15.65
C THR A 27 -1.49 13.70 14.29
N LEU A 28 -2.24 13.90 13.20
CA LEU A 28 -1.63 14.00 11.87
C LEU A 28 -0.74 15.24 11.73
N GLU A 29 -1.07 16.33 12.41
CA GLU A 29 -0.30 17.57 12.42
C GLU A 29 1.06 17.36 13.09
N GLN A 30 1.09 16.70 14.25
CA GLN A 30 2.35 16.35 14.94
C GLN A 30 3.24 15.45 14.05
N ARG A 31 2.63 14.47 13.37
CA ARG A 31 3.36 13.61 12.42
C ARG A 31 3.87 14.39 11.21
N ARG A 32 3.07 15.32 10.67
CA ARG A 32 3.44 16.22 9.57
C ARG A 32 4.67 17.03 9.97
N ASP A 33 4.64 17.63 11.15
CA ASP A 33 5.72 18.50 11.65
C ASP A 33 7.01 17.71 11.86
N LEU A 34 6.91 16.53 12.48
CA LEU A 34 8.05 15.61 12.60
C LEU A 34 8.61 15.25 11.22
N LEU A 35 7.74 14.88 10.27
CA LEU A 35 8.16 14.49 8.92
C LEU A 35 8.61 15.67 8.07
N GLY A 36 8.27 16.90 8.42
CA GLY A 36 8.54 18.11 7.63
C GLY A 36 7.71 18.14 6.34
N ALA A 37 6.50 17.59 6.37
CA ALA A 37 5.60 17.59 5.22
C ALA A 37 4.86 18.94 5.10
N PRO A 38 4.55 19.44 3.88
CA PRO A 38 3.86 20.74 3.73
C PRO A 38 2.44 20.76 4.32
N HIS A 39 1.73 19.64 4.23
CA HIS A 39 0.37 19.48 4.73
C HIS A 39 0.11 18.02 5.14
N ILE A 40 -0.93 17.79 5.96
CA ILE A 40 -1.31 16.43 6.38
C ILE A 40 -1.71 15.52 5.20
N ASP A 41 -2.09 16.10 4.06
CA ASP A 41 -2.41 15.35 2.84
C ASP A 41 -1.20 14.72 2.16
N TYR A 42 0.02 15.10 2.52
CA TYR A 42 1.24 14.45 2.06
C TYR A 42 1.53 13.17 2.86
N LEU A 43 0.91 13.01 4.03
CA LEU A 43 1.09 11.82 4.85
C LEU A 43 0.32 10.66 4.25
N CYS A 44 1.04 9.60 3.90
CA CYS A 44 0.46 8.38 3.33
C CYS A 44 0.54 7.22 4.31
N LYS A 45 -0.45 6.33 4.23
CA LYS A 45 -0.42 5.01 4.84
C LYS A 45 -0.44 3.93 3.77
N THR A 46 0.25 2.84 4.09
CA THR A 46 0.26 1.64 3.26
C THR A 46 -0.50 0.55 3.99
N MET A 47 -1.41 -0.13 3.29
CA MET A 47 -2.20 -1.23 3.83
C MET A 47 -2.12 -2.42 2.88
N ILE A 48 -2.04 -3.63 3.43
CA ILE A 48 -2.13 -4.85 2.62
C ILE A 48 -3.57 -5.34 2.66
N MET A 49 -4.15 -5.53 1.48
CA MET A 49 -5.50 -6.03 1.27
C MET A 49 -5.44 -7.44 0.72
N LYS A 50 -6.11 -8.38 1.38
CA LYS A 50 -6.31 -9.77 0.94
C LYS A 50 -7.60 -9.89 0.13
N ASN A 51 -7.52 -10.47 -1.05
CA ASN A 51 -8.70 -10.95 -1.76
C ASN A 51 -9.14 -12.31 -1.18
N THR A 52 -10.21 -12.32 -0.41
CA THR A 52 -10.66 -13.55 0.26
C THR A 52 -11.42 -14.51 -0.66
N ARG A 53 -11.69 -14.11 -1.91
CA ARG A 53 -12.50 -14.89 -2.87
C ARG A 53 -11.74 -15.31 -4.12
N THR A 54 -10.49 -14.90 -4.29
CA THR A 54 -9.64 -15.44 -5.35
C THR A 54 -9.16 -16.85 -5.01
N LYS A 55 -8.93 -17.64 -6.06
CA LYS A 55 -8.24 -18.93 -6.00
C LYS A 55 -6.72 -18.78 -6.05
N ALA A 56 -6.21 -17.59 -6.40
CA ALA A 56 -4.78 -17.32 -6.35
C ALA A 56 -4.25 -17.54 -4.93
N THR A 57 -3.05 -18.09 -4.86
CA THR A 57 -2.33 -18.38 -3.62
C THR A 57 -1.18 -17.38 -3.40
N ASP A 58 -0.82 -16.63 -4.45
CA ASP A 58 0.35 -15.75 -4.50
C ASP A 58 0.00 -14.36 -5.08
N CYS A 59 1.03 -13.59 -5.44
CA CYS A 59 0.91 -12.22 -5.94
C CYS A 59 1.43 -12.04 -7.37
N SER A 60 1.51 -13.11 -8.16
CA SER A 60 2.16 -13.13 -9.47
C SER A 60 1.32 -12.47 -10.59
N ASP A 61 -0.01 -12.66 -10.59
CA ASP A 61 -0.92 -12.01 -11.53
C ASP A 61 -1.54 -10.76 -10.90
N ILE A 62 -1.06 -9.57 -11.27
CA ILE A 62 -1.59 -8.27 -10.79
C ILE A 62 -3.10 -8.11 -11.01
N THR A 63 -3.70 -8.86 -11.93
CA THR A 63 -5.12 -8.77 -12.26
C THR A 63 -5.99 -9.73 -11.44
N ASP A 64 -5.38 -10.63 -10.65
CA ASP A 64 -6.05 -11.57 -9.73
C ASP A 64 -5.14 -12.08 -8.59
N SER A 65 -4.34 -11.19 -8.01
CA SER A 65 -3.44 -11.53 -6.90
C SER A 65 -4.20 -11.81 -5.60
N LYS A 66 -3.59 -12.63 -4.73
CA LYS A 66 -4.09 -12.90 -3.38
C LYS A 66 -4.02 -11.66 -2.50
N TYR A 67 -2.95 -10.89 -2.63
CA TYR A 67 -2.73 -9.67 -1.85
C TYR A 67 -2.45 -8.48 -2.76
N TYR A 68 -2.85 -7.29 -2.30
CA TYR A 68 -2.58 -6.01 -2.93
C TYR A 68 -2.14 -5.02 -1.88
N MET A 69 -1.12 -4.23 -2.19
CA MET A 69 -0.66 -3.14 -1.35
C MET A 69 -1.31 -1.85 -1.80
N ILE A 70 -2.00 -1.16 -0.88
CA ILE A 70 -2.77 0.04 -1.16
C ILE A 70 -2.09 1.23 -0.47
N VAL A 71 -1.66 2.22 -1.25
CA VAL A 71 -1.04 3.45 -0.77
C VAL A 71 -2.02 4.61 -0.94
N ILE A 72 -2.47 5.19 0.18
CA ILE A 72 -3.43 6.30 0.22
C ILE A 72 -3.00 7.34 1.25
N GLN A 73 -3.46 8.57 1.11
CA GLN A 73 -3.32 9.57 2.17
C GLN A 73 -3.99 9.13 3.49
N TYR A 74 -3.44 9.55 4.63
CA TYR A 74 -4.07 9.35 5.95
C TYR A 74 -5.45 10.01 6.05
N THR A 75 -5.63 11.17 5.40
CA THR A 75 -6.89 11.92 5.32
C THR A 75 -7.93 11.23 4.43
N ALA A 76 -7.52 10.25 3.63
CA ALA A 76 -8.41 9.53 2.72
C ALA A 76 -8.96 8.24 3.31
N ARG A 77 -10.20 7.91 2.93
CA ARG A 77 -10.80 6.60 3.16
C ARG A 77 -10.76 5.79 1.86
N MET A 78 -10.35 4.52 1.98
CA MET A 78 -10.32 3.60 0.84
C MET A 78 -11.75 3.30 0.38
N ASN A 79 -12.00 3.44 -0.94
CA ASN A 79 -13.26 3.07 -1.55
C ASN A 79 -13.18 1.65 -2.12
N LYS A 80 -13.86 0.70 -1.47
CA LYS A 80 -13.83 -0.74 -1.84
C LYS A 80 -14.42 -1.00 -3.22
N ASP A 81 -15.45 -0.27 -3.64
CA ASP A 81 -16.07 -0.44 -4.96
C ASP A 81 -15.15 0.03 -6.09
N LYS A 82 -14.47 1.17 -5.90
CA LYS A 82 -13.46 1.66 -6.85
C LYS A 82 -12.29 0.70 -6.96
N LEU A 83 -11.79 0.18 -5.84
CA LEU A 83 -10.74 -0.84 -5.82
C LEU A 83 -11.16 -2.10 -6.58
N THR A 84 -12.39 -2.57 -6.33
CA THR A 84 -12.95 -3.75 -7.00
C THR A 84 -13.09 -3.53 -8.50
N LYS A 85 -13.61 -2.36 -8.91
CA LYS A 85 -13.76 -2.00 -10.32
C LYS A 85 -12.40 -1.93 -11.03
N MET A 86 -11.40 -1.33 -10.38
CA MET A 86 -10.06 -1.19 -10.94
C MET A 86 -9.41 -2.55 -11.21
N ILE A 87 -9.36 -3.45 -10.22
CA ILE A 87 -8.75 -4.78 -10.38
C ILE A 87 -9.46 -5.56 -11.50
N ARG A 88 -10.79 -5.51 -11.53
CA ARG A 88 -11.58 -6.18 -12.59
C ARG A 88 -11.34 -5.60 -13.98
N ASN A 89 -11.01 -4.32 -14.08
CA ASN A 89 -10.77 -3.62 -15.33
C ASN A 89 -9.32 -3.74 -15.82
N GLN A 90 -8.38 -4.17 -14.96
CA GLN A 90 -6.99 -4.42 -15.37
C GLN A 90 -6.81 -5.79 -16.05
N ARG A 91 -7.79 -6.70 -15.97
CA ARG A 91 -7.76 -7.99 -16.69
C ARG A 91 -7.69 -7.73 -18.20
N PRO A 92 -6.69 -8.26 -18.92
CA PRO A 92 -6.58 -8.09 -20.36
C PRO A 92 -7.73 -8.78 -21.09
N GLU A 93 -7.99 -8.34 -22.33
CA GLU A 93 -8.93 -9.02 -23.22
C GLU A 93 -8.51 -10.49 -23.44
N GLY A 94 -9.49 -11.38 -23.58
CA GLY A 94 -9.24 -12.83 -23.69
C GLY A 94 -9.03 -13.56 -22.36
N LYS A 95 -8.67 -12.88 -21.26
CA LYS A 95 -8.69 -13.50 -19.92
C LYS A 95 -10.10 -13.44 -19.32
N ARG A 96 -10.54 -14.53 -18.69
CA ARG A 96 -11.83 -14.57 -17.97
C ARG A 96 -11.94 -13.39 -17.01
N ARG A 97 -12.95 -12.53 -17.22
CA ARG A 97 -13.22 -11.40 -16.32
C ARG A 97 -13.62 -11.91 -14.94
N LEU A 98 -13.06 -11.30 -13.90
CA LEU A 98 -13.48 -11.57 -12.54
C LEU A 98 -14.93 -11.11 -12.35
N SER A 99 -15.77 -11.97 -11.78
CA SER A 99 -17.13 -11.58 -11.39
C SER A 99 -17.06 -10.54 -10.28
N LYS A 100 -18.10 -9.71 -10.12
CA LYS A 100 -18.17 -8.77 -8.99
C LYS A 100 -18.06 -9.50 -7.65
N LYS A 101 -18.63 -10.71 -7.57
CA LYS A 101 -18.57 -11.58 -6.40
C LYS A 101 -17.19 -12.22 -6.20
N GLY A 102 -16.32 -12.28 -7.21
CA GLY A 102 -14.98 -12.87 -7.12
C GLY A 102 -13.92 -11.97 -6.49
N VAL A 103 -14.28 -10.72 -6.18
CA VAL A 103 -13.37 -9.76 -5.54
C VAL A 103 -13.97 -9.35 -4.20
N ASN A 104 -13.31 -9.75 -3.11
CA ASN A 104 -13.67 -9.31 -1.76
C ASN A 104 -12.40 -8.93 -1.00
N MET A 105 -12.15 -7.63 -0.94
CA MET A 105 -10.95 -7.08 -0.32
C MET A 105 -11.16 -6.88 1.18
N ARG A 106 -10.33 -7.54 1.99
CA ARG A 106 -10.24 -7.39 3.44
C ARG A 106 -8.83 -6.98 3.83
N VAL A 107 -8.67 -6.26 4.93
CA VAL A 107 -7.32 -5.97 5.44
C VAL A 107 -6.68 -7.31 5.82
N ALA A 108 -5.42 -7.52 5.43
CA ALA A 108 -4.66 -8.70 5.81
C ALA A 108 -4.46 -8.75 7.33
N SER A 109 -4.30 -9.95 7.90
CA SER A 109 -3.98 -10.08 9.32
C SER A 109 -2.59 -9.50 9.65
N ALA A 110 -2.29 -9.33 10.93
CA ALA A 110 -0.97 -8.87 11.35
C ALA A 110 0.13 -9.86 10.93
N GLU A 111 -0.13 -11.16 11.07
CA GLU A 111 0.78 -12.26 10.70
C GLU A 111 1.02 -12.28 9.19
N GLU A 112 -0.04 -12.13 8.39
CA GLU A 112 0.07 -12.00 6.93
C GLU A 112 0.87 -10.74 6.57
N GLY A 113 0.63 -9.62 7.26
CA GLY A 113 1.37 -8.39 7.05
C GLY A 113 2.85 -8.53 7.33
N ILE A 114 3.23 -9.21 8.41
CA ILE A 114 4.63 -9.48 8.75
C ILE A 114 5.28 -10.40 7.71
N MET A 115 4.61 -11.48 7.33
CA MET A 115 5.13 -12.43 6.35
C MET A 115 5.33 -11.79 4.97
N LEU A 116 4.35 -10.99 4.52
CA LEU A 116 4.42 -10.33 3.21
C LEU A 116 5.41 -9.17 3.18
N SER A 117 5.48 -8.38 4.27
CA SER A 117 6.34 -7.19 4.31
C SER A 117 7.77 -7.48 4.77
N GLY A 118 7.95 -8.48 5.63
CA GLY A 118 9.22 -8.70 6.34
C GLY A 118 9.48 -7.67 7.45
N TYR A 119 8.47 -6.90 7.86
CA TYR A 119 8.54 -5.90 8.93
C TYR A 119 7.47 -6.16 10.00
N GLY A 120 7.71 -5.66 11.22
CA GLY A 120 6.76 -5.79 12.33
C GLY A 120 5.43 -5.05 12.11
N HIS A 121 4.52 -5.17 13.08
CA HIS A 121 3.23 -4.47 13.06
C HIS A 121 3.40 -2.96 12.84
N ASN A 122 2.56 -2.35 12.01
CA ASN A 122 2.63 -0.94 11.60
C ASN A 122 3.92 -0.51 10.87
N ALA A 123 4.71 -1.44 10.33
CA ALA A 123 5.92 -1.11 9.57
C ALA A 123 5.83 -1.52 8.09
N VAL A 124 4.61 -1.69 7.56
CA VAL A 124 4.42 -1.95 6.12
C VAL A 124 4.89 -0.73 5.34
N THR A 125 5.89 -0.95 4.49
CA THR A 125 6.44 0.09 3.61
C THR A 125 6.28 -0.34 2.15
N PRO A 126 6.11 0.60 1.22
CA PRO A 126 5.92 0.27 -0.20
C PRO A 126 7.20 -0.24 -0.89
N VAL A 127 8.32 -0.34 -0.17
CA VAL A 127 9.65 -0.56 -0.69
C VAL A 127 10.35 -1.60 0.19
N GLY A 128 11.12 -2.53 -0.39
CA GLY A 128 11.86 -3.52 0.39
C GLY A 128 11.00 -4.62 1.04
N MET A 129 9.77 -4.83 0.55
CA MET A 129 8.88 -5.93 0.93
C MET A 129 9.55 -7.31 0.72
N ALA A 130 9.20 -8.30 1.54
CA ALA A 130 9.67 -9.68 1.40
C ALA A 130 9.04 -10.39 0.19
N VAL A 131 7.78 -10.07 -0.12
CA VAL A 131 7.06 -10.57 -1.30
C VAL A 131 6.79 -9.41 -2.25
N ASN A 132 6.92 -9.66 -3.55
CA ASN A 132 6.55 -8.70 -4.58
C ASN A 132 5.01 -8.60 -4.68
N VAL A 133 4.41 -7.78 -3.82
CA VAL A 133 2.96 -7.56 -3.76
C VAL A 133 2.58 -6.40 -4.70
N PRO A 134 1.62 -6.57 -5.64
CA PRO A 134 1.16 -5.50 -6.50
C PRO A 134 0.74 -4.25 -5.73
N MET A 135 1.32 -3.11 -6.11
CA MET A 135 1.05 -1.83 -5.49
C MET A 135 0.01 -1.04 -6.26
N LEU A 136 -0.96 -0.49 -5.54
CA LEU A 136 -1.99 0.39 -6.04
C LEU A 136 -1.91 1.72 -5.29
N VAL A 137 -1.60 2.78 -6.02
CA VAL A 137 -1.38 4.12 -5.45
C VAL A 137 -2.56 5.02 -5.77
N SER A 138 -3.04 5.77 -4.77
CA SER A 138 -4.06 6.79 -4.98
C SER A 138 -3.59 7.85 -5.97
N HIS A 139 -4.33 8.05 -7.06
CA HIS A 139 -4.06 9.14 -8.01
C HIS A 139 -4.08 10.54 -7.36
N ARG A 140 -4.68 10.70 -6.18
CA ARG A 140 -4.67 11.99 -5.46
C ARG A 140 -3.27 12.32 -4.94
N ILE A 141 -2.43 11.32 -4.65
CA ILE A 141 -1.04 11.55 -4.23
C ILE A 141 -0.27 12.21 -5.37
N LEU A 142 -0.51 11.77 -6.61
CA LEU A 142 0.10 12.31 -7.82
C LEU A 142 -0.38 13.73 -8.19
N LYS A 143 -1.38 14.26 -7.49
CA LYS A 143 -1.93 15.61 -7.69
C LYS A 143 -1.42 16.62 -6.66
N LEU A 144 -0.59 16.19 -5.71
CA LEU A 144 0.02 17.09 -4.74
C LEU A 144 1.12 17.93 -5.44
N PRO A 145 1.23 19.23 -5.14
CA PRO A 145 2.32 20.04 -5.67
C PRO A 145 3.68 19.57 -5.13
N TYR A 146 4.71 19.71 -5.97
CA TYR A 146 6.11 19.40 -5.66
C TYR A 146 6.78 20.50 -4.85
#